data_AF-A0A415HVF1-F1
#
_entry.id   AF-A0A415HVF1-F1
#
_cell.length_a   1.000
_cell.length_b   1.000
_cell.length_c   1.000
_cell.angle_alpha   90.00
_cell.angle_beta   90.00
_cell.angle_gamma   90.00
#
_symmetry.space_group_name_H-M   'P 1'
#
loop_
_entity.id
_entity.type
_entity.pdbx_description
1 polymer ?
#
loop_
_entity_poly.entity_id
_entity_poly.type
_entity_poly.pdbx_seq_one_letter_code
_entity_poly.pdbx_strand_id
1 'polypeptide(L)'
;MDKNIYWYELCFFGDEDTESEKYDSNKACSYVIKTEIPPVIDDMIALKILFGEPREQWERELIENCTCVMEISEDDAQFFDVEGLTKRVESEYGVYYTRQ
;
A
#
# COMPACT_ATOMS: atom_id res chain seq x y z
N MET A 1 -3.27 20.62 -15.35
CA MET A 1 -3.07 19.17 -15.52
C MET A 1 -3.93 18.53 -14.46
N ASP A 2 -5.00 17.86 -14.87
CA ASP A 2 -5.70 16.93 -13.99
C ASP A 2 -4.66 15.90 -13.54
N LYS A 3 -4.47 15.79 -12.24
CA LYS A 3 -3.53 14.85 -11.66
C LYS A 3 -4.26 13.53 -11.55
N ASN A 4 -3.83 12.53 -12.30
CA ASN A 4 -4.37 11.19 -12.16
C ASN A 4 -3.92 10.66 -10.79
N ILE A 5 -4.88 10.44 -9.91
CA ILE A 5 -4.68 9.76 -8.63
C ILE A 5 -4.83 8.27 -8.88
N TYR A 6 -3.90 7.49 -8.34
CA TYR A 6 -3.92 6.05 -8.36
C TYR A 6 -3.95 5.53 -6.92
N TRP A 7 -4.63 4.40 -6.75
CA TRP A 7 -4.76 3.71 -5.47
C TRP A 7 -4.18 2.32 -5.62
N TYR A 8 -3.39 1.90 -4.64
CA TYR A 8 -2.83 0.57 -4.62
C TYR A 8 -3.11 -0.09 -3.28
N GLU A 9 -3.61 -1.32 -3.34
CA GLU A 9 -3.72 -2.22 -2.22
C GLU A 9 -2.42 -3.01 -2.07
N LEU A 10 -1.92 -3.12 -0.85
CA LEU A 10 -0.83 -3.98 -0.45
C LEU A 10 -1.40 -5.06 0.46
N CYS A 11 -1.38 -6.31 -0.01
CA CYS A 11 -1.92 -7.45 0.71
C CYS A 11 -0.80 -8.20 1.43
N PHE A 12 -1.02 -8.48 2.71
CA PHE A 12 -0.06 -9.14 3.60
C PHE A 12 -0.64 -10.45 4.11
N PHE A 13 0.23 -11.44 4.32
CA PHE A 13 -0.16 -12.76 4.81
C PHE A 13 -1.30 -13.41 4.00
N GLY A 14 -1.28 -13.22 2.67
CA GLY A 14 -2.20 -13.88 1.74
C GLY A 14 -3.65 -13.42 1.82
N ASP A 15 -3.93 -12.18 2.25
CA ASP A 15 -5.29 -11.62 2.36
C ASP A 15 -6.13 -11.83 1.07
N GLU A 16 -5.51 -11.63 -0.09
CA GLU A 16 -6.11 -11.84 -1.42
C GLU A 16 -5.75 -13.19 -2.07
N ASP A 17 -4.95 -14.03 -1.40
CA ASP A 17 -4.54 -15.34 -1.91
C ASP A 17 -4.53 -16.38 -0.78
N THR A 18 -5.72 -16.84 -0.42
CA THR A 18 -5.93 -17.84 0.65
C THR A 18 -5.29 -19.21 0.38
N GLU A 19 -4.90 -19.47 -0.88
CA GLU A 19 -4.20 -20.69 -1.29
C GLU A 19 -2.66 -20.53 -1.20
N SER A 20 -2.17 -19.31 -0.90
CA SER A 20 -0.76 -19.02 -0.74
C SER A 20 -0.15 -19.77 0.44
N GLU A 21 1.10 -20.23 0.28
CA GLU A 21 1.89 -20.77 1.40
C GLU A 21 2.14 -19.72 2.51
N LYS A 22 1.97 -18.43 2.19
CA LYS A 22 2.08 -17.32 3.14
C LYS A 22 0.75 -16.93 3.78
N TYR A 23 -0.36 -17.62 3.47
CA TYR A 23 -1.66 -17.29 4.05
C TYR A 23 -1.71 -17.58 5.56
N ASP A 24 -2.05 -16.59 6.36
CA ASP A 24 -2.36 -16.74 7.78
C ASP A 24 -3.62 -15.96 8.13
N SER A 25 -4.75 -16.67 8.24
CA SER A 25 -6.07 -16.07 8.57
C SER A 25 -6.11 -15.22 9.84
N ASN A 26 -5.16 -15.39 10.79
CA ASN A 26 -5.12 -14.57 12.01
C ASN A 26 -4.36 -13.25 11.82
N LYS A 27 -3.63 -13.12 10.71
CA LYS A 27 -2.75 -11.99 10.40
C LYS A 27 -3.04 -11.32 9.06
N ALA A 28 -3.77 -12.01 8.17
CA ALA A 28 -4.20 -11.52 6.88
C ALA A 28 -4.76 -10.10 7.00
N CYS A 29 -4.14 -9.19 6.26
CA CYS A 29 -4.53 -7.79 6.25
C CYS A 29 -4.03 -7.09 4.99
N SER A 30 -4.67 -5.97 4.69
CA SER A 30 -4.36 -5.14 3.54
C SER A 30 -4.29 -3.67 3.96
N TYR A 31 -3.45 -2.92 3.24
CA TYR A 31 -3.31 -1.47 3.39
C TYR A 31 -3.41 -0.81 2.03
N VAL A 32 -3.79 0.46 2.02
CA VAL A 32 -3.88 1.23 0.78
C VAL A 32 -2.91 2.41 0.77
N ILE A 33 -2.33 2.69 -0.40
CA ILE A 33 -1.59 3.91 -0.67
C ILE A 33 -2.28 4.74 -1.75
N LYS A 34 -2.16 6.06 -1.64
CA LYS A 34 -2.66 7.05 -2.59
C LYS A 34 -1.49 7.78 -3.24
N THR A 35 -1.46 7.85 -4.56
CA THR A 35 -0.28 8.35 -5.29
C THR A 35 -0.60 8.98 -6.64
N GLU A 36 0.30 9.82 -7.18
CA GLU A 36 0.28 10.27 -8.57
C GLU A 36 1.24 9.43 -9.45
N ILE A 37 1.80 8.33 -8.94
CA ILE A 37 2.73 7.44 -9.66
C ILE A 37 1.91 6.57 -10.66
N PRO A 38 2.08 6.80 -11.99
CA PRO A 38 1.32 6.14 -13.04
C PRO A 38 1.58 4.63 -13.09
N PRO A 39 0.67 3.88 -13.74
CA PRO A 39 0.38 2.49 -13.39
C PRO A 39 1.60 1.58 -13.37
N VAL A 40 1.51 0.56 -12.51
CA VAL A 40 2.54 -0.42 -12.17
C VAL A 40 3.64 0.18 -11.30
N ILE A 41 3.28 0.50 -10.06
CA ILE A 41 4.26 0.77 -9.00
C ILE A 41 5.01 -0.51 -8.64
N ASP A 42 6.31 -0.41 -8.42
CA ASP A 42 7.12 -1.51 -7.92
C ASP A 42 6.79 -1.80 -6.45
N ASP A 43 6.67 -3.07 -6.07
CA ASP A 43 6.32 -3.51 -4.72
C ASP A 43 7.22 -2.87 -3.66
N MET A 44 8.53 -2.76 -3.91
CA MET A 44 9.45 -2.13 -2.95
C MET A 44 9.19 -0.63 -2.82
N ILE A 45 8.77 0.04 -3.89
CA ILE A 45 8.38 1.45 -3.83
C ILE A 45 7.09 1.60 -3.03
N ALA A 46 6.08 0.77 -3.29
CA ALA A 46 4.83 0.79 -2.55
C ALA A 46 5.06 0.55 -1.04
N LEU A 47 5.90 -0.42 -0.69
CA LEU A 47 6.29 -0.70 0.70
C LEU A 47 7.06 0.47 1.33
N LYS A 48 7.96 1.14 0.59
CA LYS A 48 8.64 2.36 1.08
C LYS A 48 7.70 3.54 1.25
N ILE A 49 6.68 3.67 0.41
CA ILE A 49 5.65 4.71 0.58
C ILE A 49 4.81 4.44 1.83
N LEU A 50 4.43 3.18 2.05
CA LEU A 50 3.60 2.78 3.19
C LEU A 50 4.36 2.88 4.52
N PHE A 51 5.56 2.30 4.60
CA PHE A 51 6.31 2.16 5.87
C PHE A 51 7.46 3.18 6.03
N GLY A 52 7.92 3.83 4.97
CA GLY A 52 9.11 4.67 5.02
C GLY A 52 10.36 3.88 5.41
N GLU A 53 11.00 4.27 6.52
CA GLU A 53 12.06 3.48 7.15
C GLU A 53 11.47 2.65 8.29
N PRO A 54 11.29 1.32 8.13
CA PRO A 54 10.63 0.48 9.14
C PRO A 54 11.48 0.40 10.41
N ARG A 55 10.89 0.84 11.53
CA ARG A 55 11.54 0.89 12.85
C ARG A 55 11.02 -0.20 13.77
N GLU A 56 9.76 -0.57 13.63
CA GLU A 56 9.11 -1.53 14.51
C GLU A 56 9.15 -2.95 13.93
N GLN A 57 9.07 -3.95 14.80
CA GLN A 57 9.19 -5.36 14.40
C GLN A 57 8.02 -5.80 13.51
N TRP A 58 6.82 -5.31 13.78
CA TRP A 58 5.63 -5.68 13.01
C TRP A 58 5.66 -5.11 11.58
N GLU A 59 6.26 -3.93 11.37
CA GLU A 59 6.45 -3.36 10.02
C GLU A 59 7.36 -4.25 9.17
N ARG A 60 8.44 -4.76 9.79
CA ARG A 60 9.36 -5.70 9.12
C ARG A 60 8.69 -7.01 8.79
N GLU A 61 7.89 -7.53 9.73
CA GLU A 61 7.12 -8.76 9.52
C GLU A 61 6.13 -8.60 8.37
N LEU A 62 5.42 -7.47 8.29
CA LEU A 62 4.55 -7.17 7.15
C LEU A 62 5.35 -7.11 5.84
N ILE A 63 6.46 -6.37 5.80
CA ILE A 63 7.30 -6.28 4.59
C ILE A 63 7.74 -7.66 4.08
N GLU A 64 8.15 -8.57 4.97
CA GLU A 64 8.55 -9.94 4.60
C GLU A 64 7.38 -10.81 4.11
N ASN A 65 6.17 -10.50 4.57
CA ASN A 65 4.92 -11.19 4.25
C ASN A 65 4.03 -10.41 3.28
N CYS A 66 4.57 -9.41 2.58
CA CYS A 66 3.89 -8.80 1.44
C CYS A 66 3.70 -9.87 0.36
N THR A 67 2.46 -10.03 -0.10
CA THR A 67 2.06 -11.06 -1.06
C THR A 67 1.62 -10.47 -2.39
N CYS A 68 1.04 -9.28 -2.38
CA CYS A 68 0.56 -8.62 -3.58
C CYS A 68 0.61 -7.10 -3.40
N VAL A 69 0.95 -6.39 -4.48
CA VAL A 69 0.64 -4.97 -4.66
C VAL A 69 -0.16 -4.84 -5.94
N MET A 70 -1.38 -4.32 -5.83
CA MET A 70 -2.29 -4.21 -6.98
C MET A 70 -2.98 -2.86 -7.05
N GLU A 71 -3.13 -2.36 -8.27
CA GLU A 71 -3.93 -1.16 -8.51
C GLU A 71 -5.41 -1.48 -8.26
N ILE A 72 -6.07 -0.64 -7.48
CA ILE A 72 -7.50 -0.73 -7.17
C ILE A 72 -8.20 0.56 -7.58
N SER A 73 -9.53 0.50 -7.71
CA SER A 73 -10.31 1.70 -8.00
C SER A 73 -10.40 2.62 -6.77
N GLU A 74 -10.75 3.89 -6.98
CA GLU A 74 -11.05 4.80 -5.86
C GLU A 74 -12.25 4.31 -5.03
N ASP A 75 -13.24 3.68 -5.67
CA ASP A 75 -14.41 3.14 -4.99
C ASP A 75 -14.03 1.98 -4.06
N ASP A 76 -13.09 1.11 -4.48
CA ASP A 76 -12.56 0.03 -3.64
C ASP A 76 -11.69 0.59 -2.50
N ALA A 77 -10.90 1.63 -2.80
CA ALA A 77 -10.05 2.28 -1.80
C ALA A 77 -10.86 2.89 -0.64
N GLN A 78 -12.12 3.28 -0.86
CA GLN A 78 -12.99 3.83 0.17
C GLN A 78 -13.40 2.82 1.26
N PHE A 79 -13.18 1.52 1.06
CA PHE A 79 -13.35 0.51 2.12
C PHE A 79 -12.21 0.53 3.15
N PHE A 80 -11.13 1.26 2.87
CA PHE A 80 -9.99 1.46 3.77
C PHE A 80 -10.06 2.84 4.46
N ASP A 81 -9.25 3.02 5.50
CA ASP A 81 -9.12 4.31 6.20
C ASP A 81 -8.26 5.30 5.39
N VAL A 82 -8.89 5.92 4.38
CA VAL A 82 -8.26 6.83 3.41
C VAL A 82 -8.44 8.31 3.69
N GLU A 83 -9.35 8.69 4.60
CA GLU A 83 -9.70 10.10 4.86
C GLU A 83 -8.50 10.95 5.27
N GLY A 84 -7.51 10.34 5.93
CA GLY A 84 -6.29 11.01 6.36
C GLY A 84 -5.26 11.27 5.25
N LEU A 85 -5.35 10.61 4.08
CA LEU A 85 -4.34 10.66 3.01
C LEU A 85 -4.42 11.96 2.18
N THR A 86 -4.06 13.07 2.83
CA THR A 86 -4.23 14.44 2.30
C THR A 86 -2.91 15.18 2.16
N LYS A 87 -1.89 14.83 2.94
CA LYS A 87 -0.58 15.49 2.89
C LYS A 87 0.20 14.97 1.69
N ARG A 88 0.32 15.81 0.67
CA ARG A 88 1.11 15.52 -0.53
C ARG A 88 2.62 15.57 -0.22
N VAL A 89 3.33 14.50 -0.56
CA VAL A 89 4.77 14.36 -0.42
C VAL A 89 5.39 14.15 -1.80
N GLU A 90 6.42 14.92 -2.12
CA GLU A 90 7.26 14.70 -3.30
C GLU A 90 8.58 14.07 -2.84
N SER A 91 8.96 12.94 -3.44
CA SER A 91 10.22 12.25 -3.16
C SER A 91 10.88 11.73 -4.43
N GLU A 92 12.02 11.04 -4.28
CA GLU A 92 12.70 10.33 -5.36
C GLU A 92 11.83 9.23 -6.00
N TYR A 93 10.81 8.74 -5.29
CA TYR A 93 9.91 7.69 -5.75
C TYR A 93 8.72 8.23 -6.56
N GLY A 94 8.54 9.55 -6.56
CA GLY A 94 7.37 10.22 -7.13
C GLY A 94 6.54 10.90 -6.06
N VAL A 95 5.25 11.05 -6.35
CA VAL A 95 4.34 11.82 -5.49
C VAL A 95 3.34 10.89 -4.83
N TYR A 96 3.22 10.98 -3.50
CA TYR A 96 2.26 10.19 -2.73
C TYR A 96 1.63 11.02 -1.62
N TYR A 97 0.61 10.46 -0.99
CA TYR A 97 -0.16 11.14 0.05
C TYR A 97 -0.05 10.40 1.36
N THR A 98 0.25 11.11 2.43
CA THR A 98 0.33 10.58 3.80
C THR A 98 -0.69 11.25 4.70
N ARG A 99 -0.82 10.73 5.92
CA ARG A 99 -1.55 11.40 7.01
C ARG A 99 -0.80 12.65 7.49
N GLN A 100 -1.54 13.60 8.08
CA GLN A 100 -1.00 14.80 8.73
C GLN A 100 -0.37 14.49 10.09
#